data_AF-A0A651F3K8-F1
#
_entry.id   AF-A0A651F3K8-F1
#
_cell.length_a   1.000
_cell.length_b   1.000
_cell.length_c   1.000
_cell.angle_alpha   90.00
_cell.angle_beta   90.00
_cell.angle_gamma   90.00
#
_symmetry.space_group_name_H-M   'P 1'
#
loop_
_entity.id
_entity.type
_entity.pdbx_description
1 polymer ?
#
loop_
_entity_poly.entity_id
_entity_poly.type
_entity_poly.pdbx_seq_one_letter_code
_entity_poly.pdbx_strand_id
1 'polypeptide(L)'
;MLKNFFKDIFNTNAFPRTIAALPERYRSVAEVNERAGKQHFVNWYGLDRYDCRFYARRCKGNKYEIRFSCESMENVMGESYYHKRVLRLMKNVPLSDAIRIIQQFDEEALEINRRQLETLPEKKREKKIERKRGRNNVRRVQKRLTAANPYRH
;
A
#
# COMPACT_ATOMS: atom_id res chain seq x y z
N MET A 1 -31.90 11.41 13.46
CA MET A 1 -31.07 10.18 13.42
C MET A 1 -31.11 9.43 12.08
N LEU A 2 -32.18 9.50 11.28
CA LEU A 2 -32.30 8.80 9.98
C LEU A 2 -31.50 9.40 8.80
N LYS A 3 -31.15 10.69 8.82
CA LYS A 3 -30.48 11.38 7.69
C LYS A 3 -29.05 10.89 7.41
N ASN A 4 -28.35 10.34 8.40
CA ASN A 4 -26.98 9.84 8.21
C ASN A 4 -26.97 8.40 7.67
N PHE A 5 -28.00 7.60 7.94
CA PHE A 5 -28.08 6.20 7.50
C PHE A 5 -28.23 6.09 5.98
N PHE A 6 -29.10 6.92 5.38
CA PHE A 6 -29.27 6.93 3.92
C PHE A 6 -28.09 7.55 3.16
N LYS A 7 -27.32 8.44 3.80
CA LYS A 7 -26.15 9.06 3.18
C LYS A 7 -25.00 8.07 2.99
N ASP A 8 -24.92 7.01 3.80
CA ASP A 8 -23.90 5.96 3.70
C ASP A 8 -24.29 4.82 2.74
N ILE A 9 -25.59 4.57 2.55
CA ILE A 9 -26.09 3.54 1.61
C ILE A 9 -26.01 4.01 0.15
N PHE A 10 -26.31 5.29 -0.12
CA PHE A 10 -26.28 5.84 -1.48
C PHE A 10 -24.96 6.49 -1.87
N ASN A 11 -24.07 6.76 -0.91
CA ASN A 11 -22.70 7.01 -1.26
C ASN A 11 -22.02 5.68 -1.55
N THR A 12 -21.28 5.66 -2.64
CA THR A 12 -20.13 4.80 -2.85
C THR A 12 -19.05 4.95 -1.73
N ASN A 13 -19.38 5.24 -0.47
CA ASN A 13 -18.48 5.41 0.67
C ASN A 13 -18.54 4.25 1.68
N ALA A 14 -19.50 3.32 1.56
CA ALA A 14 -19.59 2.14 2.43
C ALA A 14 -18.32 1.28 2.44
N PHE A 15 -17.59 1.26 1.32
CA PHE A 15 -16.33 0.53 1.18
C PHE A 15 -15.13 1.45 0.95
N PRO A 16 -13.94 1.11 1.46
CA PRO A 16 -12.74 1.95 1.34
C PRO A 16 -12.35 2.15 -0.12
N ARG A 17 -12.04 3.41 -0.51
CA ARG A 17 -11.56 3.69 -1.87
C ARG A 17 -10.16 3.11 -2.14
N THR A 18 -9.35 2.99 -1.09
CA THR A 18 -7.97 2.49 -1.18
C THR A 18 -7.61 1.75 0.10
N ILE A 19 -6.88 0.65 -0.05
CA ILE A 19 -6.31 -0.16 1.02
C ILE A 19 -4.84 -0.30 0.70
N ALA A 20 -3.95 0.16 1.57
CA ALA A 20 -2.52 0.22 1.29
C ALA A 20 -1.72 -0.60 2.30
N ALA A 21 -0.66 -1.24 1.82
CA ALA A 21 0.39 -1.79 2.65
C ALA A 21 1.34 -0.69 3.14
N LEU A 22 2.08 -0.97 4.21
CA LEU A 22 3.27 -0.23 4.58
C LEU A 22 4.21 -0.12 3.36
N PRO A 23 4.79 1.07 3.07
CA PRO A 23 5.76 1.19 2.00
C PRO A 23 7.06 0.47 2.39
N GLU A 24 7.62 -0.21 1.41
CA GLU A 24 8.92 -0.86 1.47
C GLU A 24 9.96 0.11 0.90
N ARG A 25 11.04 0.35 1.64
CA ARG A 25 12.11 1.23 1.16
C ARG A 25 13.27 0.44 0.62
N TYR A 26 13.92 1.00 -0.40
CA TYR A 26 15.23 0.60 -0.90
C TYR A 26 15.32 -0.86 -1.35
N ARG A 27 14.46 -1.25 -2.31
CA ARG A 27 14.65 -2.50 -3.06
C ARG A 27 15.58 -2.31 -4.24
N SER A 28 16.24 -3.37 -4.68
CA SER A 28 16.98 -3.40 -5.95
C SER A 28 16.03 -3.48 -7.15
N VAL A 29 16.50 -3.07 -8.34
CA VAL A 29 15.75 -3.20 -9.60
C VAL A 29 15.28 -4.63 -9.85
N ALA A 30 16.14 -5.61 -9.55
CA ALA A 30 15.85 -7.03 -9.72
C ALA A 30 14.64 -7.46 -8.87
N GLU A 31 14.65 -7.14 -7.57
CA GLU A 31 13.55 -7.46 -6.65
C GLU A 31 12.25 -6.75 -7.04
N VAL A 32 12.35 -5.51 -7.51
CA VAL A 32 11.19 -4.74 -8.00
C VAL A 32 10.59 -5.42 -9.24
N ASN A 33 11.41 -5.81 -10.21
CA ASN A 33 10.97 -6.51 -11.42
C ASN A 33 10.39 -7.89 -11.13
N GLU A 34 11.00 -8.65 -10.22
CA GLU A 34 10.48 -9.94 -9.79
C GLU A 34 9.06 -9.81 -9.22
N ARG A 35 8.86 -8.86 -8.31
CA ARG A 35 7.54 -8.60 -7.70
C ARG A 35 6.51 -8.03 -8.67
N ALA A 36 6.96 -7.32 -9.69
CA ALA A 36 6.10 -6.65 -10.64
C ALA A 36 5.75 -7.47 -11.89
N GLY A 37 6.39 -8.61 -12.09
CA GLY A 37 6.45 -9.29 -13.39
C GLY A 37 7.62 -8.74 -14.21
N LYS A 38 8.50 -9.66 -14.63
CA LYS A 38 9.90 -9.47 -15.08
C LYS A 38 10.22 -8.44 -16.19
N GLN A 39 9.29 -7.61 -16.64
CA GLN A 39 9.44 -6.77 -17.85
C GLN A 39 9.25 -5.26 -17.66
N HIS A 40 9.06 -4.75 -16.43
CA HIS A 40 8.43 -3.42 -16.30
C HIS A 40 9.32 -2.25 -15.83
N PHE A 41 10.52 -2.50 -15.28
CA PHE A 41 11.39 -1.44 -14.72
C PHE A 41 12.79 -1.37 -15.34
N VAL A 42 12.99 -1.97 -16.50
CA VAL A 42 14.31 -2.20 -17.14
C VAL A 42 15.07 -0.90 -17.46
N ASN A 43 14.43 0.27 -17.48
CA ASN A 43 15.05 1.53 -17.96
C ASN A 43 15.57 2.47 -16.86
N TRP A 44 15.69 2.06 -15.60
CA TRP A 44 16.15 2.94 -14.50
C TRP A 44 17.61 2.60 -14.10
N TYR A 45 18.51 2.57 -15.08
CA TYR A 45 19.95 2.38 -14.84
C TYR A 45 20.54 3.59 -14.09
N GLY A 46 21.32 3.35 -13.03
CA GLY A 46 21.97 4.40 -12.22
C GLY A 46 21.26 4.75 -10.90
N LEU A 47 20.10 4.15 -10.64
CA LEU A 47 19.32 4.38 -9.42
C LEU A 47 19.44 3.20 -8.47
N ASP A 48 20.13 3.38 -7.34
CA ASP A 48 20.36 2.28 -6.38
C ASP A 48 19.16 2.01 -5.46
N ARG A 49 18.15 2.91 -5.42
CA ARG A 49 17.17 2.96 -4.33
C ARG A 49 15.76 3.30 -4.81
N TYR A 50 14.83 2.40 -4.51
CA TYR A 50 13.42 2.49 -4.88
C TYR A 50 12.51 2.40 -3.66
N ASP A 51 11.53 3.28 -3.57
CA ASP A 51 10.43 3.19 -2.60
C ASP A 51 9.23 2.53 -3.29
N CYS A 52 8.74 1.44 -2.70
CA CYS A 52 7.71 0.59 -3.27
C CYS A 52 6.49 0.50 -2.35
N ARG A 53 5.30 0.35 -2.93
CA ARG A 53 4.07 0.13 -2.15
C ARG A 53 3.03 -0.66 -2.95
N PHE A 54 2.50 -1.71 -2.34
CA PHE A 54 1.29 -2.38 -2.78
C PHE A 54 0.04 -1.68 -2.24
N TYR A 55 -0.99 -1.60 -3.08
CA TYR A 55 -2.28 -1.07 -2.68
C TYR A 55 -3.42 -1.62 -3.55
N ALA A 56 -4.59 -1.78 -2.95
CA ALA A 56 -5.83 -2.06 -3.64
C ALA A 56 -6.58 -0.74 -3.88
N ARG A 57 -7.02 -0.50 -5.11
CA ARG A 57 -7.89 0.63 -5.45
C ARG A 57 -9.25 0.13 -5.89
N ARG A 58 -10.31 0.70 -5.33
CA ARG A 58 -11.68 0.33 -5.72
C ARG A 58 -12.00 0.84 -7.12
N CYS A 59 -12.62 -0.03 -7.91
CA CYS A 59 -13.06 0.20 -9.27
C CYS A 59 -14.60 0.21 -9.35
N LYS A 60 -15.14 0.45 -10.56
CA LYS A 60 -16.58 0.31 -10.82
C LYS A 60 -17.04 -1.11 -10.45
N GLY A 61 -18.24 -1.22 -9.87
CA GLY A 61 -18.81 -2.51 -9.44
C GLY A 61 -18.33 -3.03 -8.08
N ASN A 62 -17.81 -2.16 -7.19
CA ASN A 62 -17.35 -2.52 -5.83
C ASN A 62 -16.23 -3.58 -5.76
N LYS A 63 -15.53 -3.80 -6.87
CA LYS A 63 -14.34 -4.63 -6.95
C LYS A 63 -13.07 -3.79 -6.84
N TYR A 64 -11.94 -4.44 -6.63
CA TYR A 64 -10.65 -3.81 -6.45
C TYR A 64 -9.65 -4.24 -7.52
N GLU A 65 -8.74 -3.33 -7.84
CA GLU A 65 -7.52 -3.63 -8.57
C GLU A 65 -6.35 -3.61 -7.59
N ILE A 66 -5.54 -4.68 -7.61
CA ILE A 66 -4.28 -4.73 -6.88
C ILE A 66 -3.23 -4.06 -7.75
N ARG A 67 -2.56 -3.07 -7.16
CA ARG A 67 -1.58 -2.24 -7.84
C ARG A 67 -0.30 -2.17 -7.04
N PHE A 68 0.78 -1.99 -7.77
CA PHE A 68 2.11 -1.79 -7.24
C PHE A 68 2.62 -0.43 -7.70
N SER A 69 2.95 0.45 -6.76
CA SER A 69 3.58 1.75 -7.02
C SER A 69 5.05 1.64 -6.67
N CYS A 70 5.90 2.14 -7.55
CA CYS A 70 7.33 2.22 -7.33
C CYS A 70 7.82 3.62 -7.73
N GLU A 71 8.62 4.22 -6.86
CA GLU A 71 9.14 5.57 -6.96
C GLU A 71 10.66 5.54 -6.76
N SER A 72 11.40 6.30 -7.57
CA SER A 72 12.84 6.51 -7.40
C SER A 72 13.16 8.01 -7.51
N MET A 73 14.33 8.37 -7.02
CA MET A 73 14.86 9.73 -7.07
C MET A 73 16.30 9.67 -7.56
N GLU A 74 16.60 10.38 -8.65
CA GLU A 74 17.95 10.57 -9.20
C GLU A 74 18.42 11.98 -8.88
N ASN A 75 19.71 12.15 -8.58
CA ASN A 75 20.31 13.48 -8.48
C ASN A 75 21.35 13.62 -9.59
N VAL A 76 21.09 14.49 -10.56
CA VAL A 76 22.00 14.76 -11.70
C VAL A 76 22.40 16.22 -11.63
N MET A 77 23.71 16.50 -11.50
CA MET A 77 24.29 17.85 -11.47
C MET A 77 23.62 18.83 -10.48
N GLY A 78 23.16 18.33 -9.33
CA GLY A 78 22.50 19.14 -8.29
C GLY A 78 20.97 19.25 -8.45
N GLU A 79 20.39 18.67 -9.49
CA GLU A 79 18.94 18.60 -9.68
C GLU A 79 18.39 17.23 -9.33
N SER A 80 17.25 17.20 -8.61
CA SER A 80 16.56 15.95 -8.24
C SER A 80 15.44 15.60 -9.24
N TYR A 81 15.56 14.46 -9.89
CA TYR A 81 14.58 13.90 -10.81
C TYR A 81 13.80 12.77 -10.13
N TYR A 82 12.48 12.85 -10.15
CA TYR A 82 11.61 11.84 -9.53
C TYR A 82 10.91 11.00 -10.59
N HIS A 83 11.09 9.68 -10.53
CA HIS A 83 10.39 8.76 -11.41
C HIS A 83 9.37 7.95 -10.63
N LYS A 84 8.16 7.82 -11.18
CA LYS A 84 7.08 7.03 -10.59
C LYS A 84 6.44 6.14 -11.64
N ARG A 85 6.28 4.86 -11.31
CA ARG A 85 5.50 3.90 -12.10
C ARG A 85 4.46 3.25 -11.22
N VAL A 86 3.31 2.96 -11.82
CA VAL A 86 2.23 2.20 -11.19
C VAL A 86 1.85 1.06 -12.13
N LEU A 87 1.89 -0.15 -11.61
CA LEU A 87 1.51 -1.35 -12.32
C LEU A 87 0.23 -1.94 -11.73
N ARG A 88 -0.58 -2.54 -12.58
CA ARG A 88 -1.78 -3.28 -12.17
C ARG A 88 -1.45 -4.77 -12.22
N LEU A 89 -1.48 -5.41 -11.06
CA LEU A 89 -1.16 -6.83 -10.90
C LEU A 89 -2.39 -7.71 -11.02
N MET A 90 -3.52 -7.25 -10.49
CA MET A 90 -4.79 -7.99 -10.51
C MET A 90 -5.98 -7.04 -10.72
N LYS A 91 -7.07 -7.57 -11.30
CA LYS A 91 -8.31 -6.83 -11.54
C LYS A 91 -9.51 -7.61 -10.99
N ASN A 92 -10.59 -6.90 -10.67
CA ASN A 92 -11.87 -7.47 -10.28
C ASN A 92 -11.83 -8.28 -8.96
N VAL A 93 -10.96 -7.89 -8.03
CA VAL A 93 -10.77 -8.58 -6.74
C VAL A 93 -11.87 -8.19 -5.74
N PRO A 94 -12.54 -9.12 -5.07
CA PRO A 94 -13.48 -8.82 -3.98
C PRO A 94 -12.81 -8.07 -2.82
N LEU A 95 -13.59 -7.34 -2.00
CA LEU A 95 -13.05 -6.59 -0.85
C LEU A 95 -12.28 -7.49 0.14
N SER A 96 -12.84 -8.66 0.48
CA SER A 96 -12.22 -9.61 1.41
C SER A 96 -10.85 -10.07 0.92
N ASP A 97 -10.75 -10.44 -0.36
CA ASP A 97 -9.49 -10.84 -0.97
C ASP A 97 -8.51 -9.67 -1.08
N ALA A 98 -8.99 -8.48 -1.43
CA ALA A 98 -8.15 -7.29 -1.49
C ALA A 98 -7.56 -6.95 -0.12
N ILE A 99 -8.33 -7.07 0.96
CA ILE A 99 -7.84 -6.91 2.33
C ILE A 99 -6.78 -7.96 2.64
N ARG A 100 -7.06 -9.24 2.37
CA ARG A 100 -6.15 -10.36 2.65
C ARG A 100 -4.82 -10.21 1.92
N ILE A 101 -4.86 -9.94 0.61
CA ILE A 101 -3.67 -9.76 -0.23
C ILE A 101 -2.83 -8.58 0.26
N ILE A 102 -3.46 -7.42 0.50
CA ILE A 102 -2.73 -6.23 0.96
C ILE A 102 -2.20 -6.42 2.40
N GLN A 103 -2.88 -7.21 3.23
CA GLN A 103 -2.39 -7.56 4.55
C GLN A 103 -1.12 -8.41 4.50
N GLN A 104 -1.06 -9.41 3.61
CA GLN A 104 0.15 -10.20 3.41
C GLN A 104 1.34 -9.31 3.02
N PHE A 105 1.15 -8.42 2.03
CA PHE A 105 2.20 -7.45 1.66
C PHE A 105 2.55 -6.47 2.79
N ASP A 106 1.59 -6.08 3.63
CA ASP A 106 1.84 -5.21 4.78
C ASP A 106 2.68 -5.89 5.87
N GLU A 107 2.47 -7.19 6.09
CA GLU A 107 3.23 -8.00 7.05
C GLU A 107 4.68 -8.23 6.55
N GLU A 108 4.85 -8.58 5.28
CA GLU A 108 6.19 -8.67 4.66
C GLU A 108 6.94 -7.33 4.72
N ALA A 109 6.26 -6.24 4.36
CA ALA A 109 6.82 -4.90 4.41
C ALA A 109 7.20 -4.50 5.84
N LEU A 110 6.42 -4.92 6.84
CA LEU A 110 6.69 -4.67 8.24
C LEU A 110 7.99 -5.35 8.68
N GLU A 111 8.19 -6.61 8.29
CA GLU A 111 9.40 -7.35 8.59
C GLU A 111 10.64 -6.67 7.99
N ILE A 112 10.59 -6.30 6.72
CA ILE A 112 11.67 -5.59 6.03
C ILE A 112 11.98 -4.27 6.74
N ASN A 113 10.95 -3.47 7.05
CA ASN A 113 11.14 -2.19 7.74
C ASN A 113 11.69 -2.37 9.17
N ARG A 114 11.34 -3.45 9.86
CA ARG A 114 11.88 -3.76 11.19
C ARG A 114 13.37 -4.09 11.13
N ARG A 115 13.78 -4.92 10.16
CA ARG A 115 15.20 -5.24 9.90
C ARG A 115 16.00 -3.98 9.54
N GLN A 116 15.49 -3.14 8.64
CA GLN A 116 16.13 -1.87 8.27
C GLN A 116 16.28 -0.85 9.41
N LEU A 117 15.50 -1.00 10.48
CA LEU A 117 15.49 -0.08 11.62
C LEU A 117 15.95 -0.78 12.92
N GLU A 118 16.62 -1.92 12.80
CA GLU A 118 17.01 -2.76 13.94
C GLU A 118 17.93 -2.03 14.92
N THR A 119 18.79 -1.13 14.41
CA THR A 119 19.69 -0.29 15.20
C THR A 119 18.97 0.72 16.10
N LEU A 120 17.66 0.95 15.88
CA LEU A 120 16.86 1.85 16.71
C LEU A 120 16.22 1.11 17.89
N PRO A 121 16.10 1.78 19.06
CA PRO A 121 15.30 1.28 20.17
C PRO A 121 13.87 0.98 19.72
N GLU A 122 13.29 -0.11 20.24
CA GLU A 122 11.99 -0.66 19.84
C GLU A 122 10.90 0.42 19.75
N LYS A 123 10.74 1.21 20.82
CA LYS A 123 9.74 2.30 20.88
C LYS A 123 9.91 3.34 19.76
N LYS A 124 11.16 3.68 19.41
CA LYS A 124 11.44 4.64 18.31
C LYS A 124 11.20 4.00 16.95
N ARG A 125 11.54 2.72 16.78
CA ARG A 125 11.32 1.93 15.56
C ARG A 125 9.82 1.80 15.26
N GLU A 126 9.02 1.35 16.22
CA GLU A 126 7.57 1.22 16.06
C GLU A 126 6.90 2.57 15.73
N LYS A 127 7.31 3.66 16.39
CA LYS A 127 6.84 5.01 16.07
C LYS A 127 7.16 5.43 14.63
N LYS A 128 8.34 5.05 14.11
CA LYS A 128 8.76 5.37 12.74
C LYS A 128 7.98 4.54 11.71
N ILE A 129 7.73 3.27 11.99
CA ILE A 129 6.91 2.38 11.17
C ILE A 129 5.47 2.88 11.08
N GLU A 130 4.84 3.20 12.21
CA GLU A 130 3.45 3.66 12.23
C GLU A 130 3.26 4.96 11.46
N ARG A 131 4.25 5.87 11.51
CA ARG A 131 4.25 7.10 10.69
C ARG A 131 4.24 6.81 9.19
N LYS A 132 4.94 5.77 8.73
CA LYS A 132 5.02 5.38 7.31
C LYS A 132 3.73 4.74 6.78
N ARG A 133 2.94 4.07 7.64
CA ARG A 133 1.72 3.33 7.27
C ARG A 133 0.62 4.24 6.68
N GLY A 134 0.57 5.51 7.08
CA GLY A 134 -0.41 6.48 6.56
C GLY A 134 -1.86 6.16 6.97
N ARG A 135 -2.83 6.89 6.40
CA ARG A 135 -4.25 6.79 6.78
C ARG A 135 -4.97 5.56 6.22
N ASN A 136 -4.63 5.15 5.00
CA ASN A 136 -5.29 4.06 4.27
C ASN A 136 -4.68 2.69 4.54
N ASN A 137 -3.90 2.54 5.63
CA ASN A 137 -3.28 1.28 5.97
C ASN A 137 -4.33 0.17 6.20
N VAL A 138 -4.02 -1.04 5.73
CA VAL A 138 -4.90 -2.21 5.83
C VAL A 138 -5.43 -2.45 7.25
N ARG A 139 -4.59 -2.34 8.30
CA ARG A 139 -5.02 -2.52 9.70
C ARG A 139 -6.08 -1.50 10.12
N ARG A 140 -5.91 -0.24 9.73
CA ARG A 140 -6.86 0.83 10.04
C ARG A 140 -8.17 0.65 9.27
N VAL A 141 -8.08 0.24 8.00
CA VAL A 141 -9.25 -0.06 7.17
C VAL A 141 -10.04 -1.23 7.75
N GLN A 142 -9.37 -2.34 8.11
CA GLN A 142 -9.99 -3.49 8.74
C GLN A 142 -10.69 -3.10 10.04
N LYS A 143 -9.99 -2.39 10.95
CA LYS A 143 -10.58 -1.93 12.21
C LYS A 143 -11.86 -1.11 12.00
N ARG A 144 -11.87 -0.23 10.99
CA ARG A 144 -13.07 0.55 10.63
C ARG A 144 -14.20 -0.33 10.11
N LEU A 145 -13.89 -1.31 9.27
CA LEU A 145 -14.90 -2.22 8.72
C LEU A 145 -15.49 -3.14 9.79
N THR A 146 -14.67 -3.59 10.76
CA THR A 146 -15.13 -4.33 11.93
C THR A 146 -16.04 -3.47 12.80
N ALA A 147 -15.64 -2.23 13.11
CA ALA A 147 -16.44 -1.30 13.93
C ALA A 147 -17.74 -0.85 13.23
N ALA A 148 -17.74 -0.72 11.91
CA ALA A 148 -18.92 -0.39 11.12
C ALA A 148 -19.94 -1.54 11.00
N ASN A 149 -19.59 -2.74 11.48
CA ASN A 149 -20.48 -3.89 11.50
C ASN A 149 -20.72 -4.38 12.94
N PRO A 150 -21.43 -3.59 13.78
CA PRO A 150 -21.59 -3.87 15.22
C PRO A 150 -22.49 -5.07 15.56
N TYR A 151 -23.03 -5.78 14.56
CA TYR A 151 -23.99 -6.90 14.73
C TYR A 151 -23.45 -8.28 14.30
N ARG A 152 -22.13 -8.47 14.20
CA ARG A 152 -21.55 -9.82 14.14
C ARG A 152 -21.23 -10.31 15.55
N HIS A 153 -22.26 -10.78 16.24
CA HIS A 153 -22.19 -11.77 17.32
C HIS A 153 -23.12 -12.92 16.95
#